data_AF-A0A6J6X9N1-F1
#
_entry.id   AF-A0A6J6X9N1-F1
#
_cell.length_a   1.000
_cell.length_b   1.000
_cell.length_c   1.000
_cell.angle_alpha   90.00
_cell.angle_beta   90.00
_cell.angle_gamma   90.00
#
_symmetry.space_group_name_H-M   'P 1'
#
loop_
_entity.id
_entity.type
_entity.pdbx_description
1 polymer ?
#
loop_
_entity_poly.entity_id
_entity_poly.type
_entity_poly.pdbx_seq_one_letter_code
_entity_poly.pdbx_strand_id
1 'polypeptide(L)'
;MADVQADVWPDMRQRGTLLQADQLVAHDIEDVHPLTTTLAEERRLFYVAITRARQRLLVTAVGEASENGSQPSRFIDELIRANPTLSATAITARTPRPSTLPGLVASLRAQLLNDGLSKAERDIAIQILGSLASEKVGEELLVPTAHPDNWWGVREISGEDVHPFPPEKQIRLSGSQLESLVTCPLSWYLGRAVRANGPRNAAMGFGSVVHALAEEAASQDVTPHIDELMVHLDRVWDEVSYDAVWQADVERGKARDALINFLSWQAANERRLIGAEESFAMDVTIAGRNVHLSGKIDRLELTSEGKVVVIDLKTMKSAPSKDSTQENPQLGLYQLAVREGALNDAIAQFRELPSPDEEITGGAELVLLRLTSRGKTTVREQSALVADEASSATWMGELLEEGVTRIASGAFPPIVNDACTFCDFKTACPTTDEGKGVIA
;
A
#
# COMPACT_ATOMS: atom_id res chain seq x y z
N MET A 1 -48.55 1.37 1.51
CA MET A 1 -48.15 0.00 1.15
C MET A 1 -46.84 0.08 0.42
N ALA A 2 -45.83 -0.61 0.95
CA ALA A 2 -44.52 -0.68 0.35
C ALA A 2 -44.34 -2.04 -0.33
N ASP A 3 -43.38 -2.12 -1.25
CA ASP A 3 -42.91 -3.36 -1.87
C ASP A 3 -43.99 -4.20 -2.57
N VAL A 4 -44.88 -3.53 -3.30
CA VAL A 4 -45.94 -4.20 -4.07
C VAL A 4 -45.41 -4.65 -5.43
N GLN A 5 -44.49 -5.61 -5.40
CA GLN A 5 -43.78 -6.16 -6.56
C GLN A 5 -44.46 -7.42 -7.09
N ALA A 6 -44.24 -7.77 -8.36
CA ALA A 6 -44.80 -8.95 -9.00
C ALA A 6 -44.35 -10.28 -8.35
N ASP A 7 -43.16 -10.31 -7.76
CA ASP A 7 -42.55 -11.46 -7.08
C ASP A 7 -42.82 -11.49 -5.56
N VAL A 8 -43.27 -10.36 -4.98
CA VAL A 8 -43.61 -10.24 -3.56
C VAL A 8 -45.13 -10.33 -3.32
N TRP A 9 -45.93 -9.68 -4.16
CA TRP A 9 -47.40 -9.63 -4.02
C TRP A 9 -48.07 -9.52 -5.39
N PRO A 10 -48.92 -10.47 -5.82
CA PRO A 10 -49.47 -11.60 -5.06
C PRO A 10 -48.45 -12.69 -4.74
N ASP A 11 -48.48 -13.22 -3.51
CA ASP A 11 -47.65 -14.37 -3.14
C ASP A 11 -48.24 -15.65 -3.75
N MET A 12 -47.74 -16.02 -4.92
CA MET A 12 -48.19 -17.19 -5.67
C MET A 12 -47.47 -18.48 -5.25
N ARG A 13 -46.61 -18.44 -4.22
CA ARG A 13 -45.90 -19.63 -3.74
C ARG A 13 -46.88 -20.59 -3.10
N GLN A 14 -46.85 -21.84 -3.54
CA GLN A 14 -47.62 -22.91 -2.90
C GLN A 14 -47.05 -23.19 -1.51
N ARG A 15 -47.84 -22.94 -0.46
CA ARG A 15 -47.50 -23.25 0.93
C ARG A 15 -47.78 -24.73 1.22
N GLY A 16 -47.19 -25.62 0.43
CA GLY A 16 -47.26 -27.05 0.68
C GLY A 16 -46.36 -27.41 1.85
N THR A 17 -46.90 -28.13 2.83
CA THR A 17 -46.08 -28.83 3.85
C THR A 17 -45.79 -30.25 3.37
N LEU A 18 -44.76 -30.93 3.91
CA LEU A 18 -44.44 -32.31 3.53
C LEU A 18 -45.66 -33.25 3.66
N LEU A 19 -46.55 -32.95 4.60
CA LEU A 19 -47.76 -33.72 4.89
C LEU A 19 -48.97 -33.30 4.05
N GLN A 20 -48.84 -32.28 3.19
CA GLN A 20 -49.90 -31.75 2.32
C GLN A 20 -51.23 -31.55 3.05
N ALA A 21 -51.16 -31.02 4.28
CA ALA A 21 -52.33 -30.82 5.13
C ALA A 21 -53.39 -29.89 4.50
N ASP A 22 -52.97 -29.06 3.55
CA ASP A 22 -53.79 -28.19 2.71
C ASP A 22 -54.70 -28.94 1.73
N GLN A 23 -54.45 -30.23 1.46
CA GLN A 23 -55.31 -31.08 0.62
C GLN A 23 -56.38 -31.84 1.43
N LEU A 24 -56.27 -31.84 2.76
CA LEU A 24 -57.21 -32.53 3.64
C LEU A 24 -58.44 -31.66 3.90
N VAL A 25 -59.52 -31.93 3.18
CA VAL A 25 -60.85 -31.41 3.52
C VAL A 25 -61.60 -32.41 4.38
N ALA A 26 -62.65 -31.97 5.09
CA ALA A 26 -63.25 -32.70 6.21
C ALA A 26 -63.58 -34.20 5.95
N HIS A 27 -63.81 -34.59 4.69
CA HIS A 27 -64.13 -35.98 4.32
C HIS A 27 -63.52 -36.41 2.96
N ASP A 28 -62.54 -35.69 2.40
CA ASP A 28 -61.91 -36.05 1.11
C ASP A 28 -60.49 -35.44 0.96
N ILE A 29 -59.76 -35.87 -0.07
CA ILE A 29 -58.50 -35.25 -0.51
C ILE A 29 -58.80 -34.45 -1.77
N GLU A 30 -58.76 -33.12 -1.68
CA GLU A 30 -58.92 -32.26 -2.86
C GLU A 30 -57.56 -31.99 -3.53
N ASP A 31 -57.58 -31.85 -4.85
CA ASP A 31 -56.41 -31.40 -5.62
C ASP A 31 -55.95 -30.02 -5.12
N VAL A 32 -54.63 -29.80 -5.17
CA VAL A 32 -53.96 -28.55 -4.78
C VAL A 32 -54.75 -27.34 -5.25
N HIS A 33 -55.06 -26.41 -4.33
CA HIS A 33 -55.83 -25.21 -4.62
C HIS A 33 -55.37 -24.55 -5.93
N PRO A 34 -56.27 -24.36 -6.91
CA PRO A 34 -55.91 -23.77 -8.18
C PRO A 34 -55.24 -22.40 -7.99
N LEU A 35 -54.23 -22.09 -8.80
CA LEU A 35 -53.55 -20.79 -8.78
C LEU A 35 -54.55 -19.61 -8.93
N THR A 36 -55.70 -19.84 -9.56
CA THR A 36 -56.79 -18.87 -9.67
C THR A 36 -57.44 -18.54 -8.32
N THR A 37 -57.57 -19.51 -7.42
CA THR A 37 -58.10 -19.34 -6.07
C THR A 37 -57.13 -18.55 -5.20
N THR A 38 -55.84 -18.94 -5.21
CA THR A 38 -54.76 -18.20 -4.51
C THR A 38 -54.69 -16.75 -4.97
N LEU A 39 -54.75 -16.51 -6.28
CA LEU A 39 -54.76 -15.15 -6.82
C LEU A 39 -55.99 -14.35 -6.35
N ALA A 40 -57.16 -14.98 -6.23
CA ALA A 40 -58.37 -14.34 -5.73
C ALA A 40 -58.27 -14.00 -4.23
N GLU A 41 -57.64 -14.85 -3.43
CA GLU A 41 -57.37 -14.61 -2.01
C GLU A 41 -56.37 -13.47 -1.81
N GLU A 42 -55.24 -13.51 -2.53
CA GLU A 42 -54.25 -12.43 -2.53
C GLU A 42 -54.84 -11.10 -3.00
N ARG A 43 -55.79 -11.12 -3.94
CA ARG A 43 -56.55 -9.93 -4.36
C ARG A 43 -57.47 -9.42 -3.24
N ARG A 44 -58.11 -10.30 -2.46
CA ARG A 44 -58.91 -9.90 -1.29
C ARG A 44 -58.03 -9.27 -0.21
N LEU A 45 -56.85 -9.84 0.05
CA LEU A 45 -55.87 -9.26 0.98
C LEU A 45 -55.41 -7.88 0.51
N PHE A 46 -55.14 -7.73 -0.79
CA PHE A 46 -54.80 -6.44 -1.38
C PHE A 46 -55.94 -5.42 -1.21
N TYR A 47 -57.19 -5.82 -1.49
CA TYR A 47 -58.38 -4.99 -1.28
C TYR A 47 -58.55 -4.55 0.19
N VAL A 48 -58.36 -5.46 1.14
CA VAL A 48 -58.40 -5.13 2.57
C VAL A 48 -57.29 -4.14 2.93
N ALA A 49 -56.08 -4.31 2.38
CA ALA A 49 -54.96 -3.42 2.66
C ALA A 49 -55.19 -2.00 2.14
N ILE A 50 -55.69 -1.84 0.90
CA ILE A 50 -55.94 -0.52 0.31
C ILE A 50 -57.10 0.24 0.97
N THR A 51 -58.06 -0.48 1.58
CA THR A 51 -59.22 0.12 2.26
C THR A 51 -58.95 0.55 3.71
N ARG A 52 -57.78 0.24 4.29
CA ARG A 52 -57.42 0.69 5.66
C ARG A 52 -57.11 2.18 5.75
N ALA A 53 -56.60 2.78 4.68
CA ALA A 53 -56.21 4.18 4.68
C ALA A 53 -57.45 5.09 4.73
N ARG A 54 -57.52 5.98 5.73
CA ARG A 54 -58.65 6.91 5.90
C ARG A 54 -58.51 8.23 5.15
N GLN A 55 -57.29 8.65 4.83
CA GLN A 55 -57.00 9.95 4.21
C GLN A 55 -56.20 9.84 2.93
N ARG A 56 -55.05 9.15 2.96
CA ARG A 56 -54.15 9.01 1.81
C ARG A 56 -53.57 7.61 1.78
N LEU A 57 -53.58 7.00 0.61
CA LEU A 57 -52.90 5.74 0.33
C LEU A 57 -51.73 6.02 -0.61
N LEU A 58 -50.54 5.61 -0.20
CA LEU A 58 -49.35 5.55 -1.06
C LEU A 58 -49.03 4.08 -1.30
N VAL A 59 -48.96 3.67 -2.56
CA VAL A 59 -48.51 2.34 -2.99
C VAL A 59 -47.20 2.52 -3.75
N THR A 60 -46.16 1.80 -3.35
CA THR A 60 -44.84 1.89 -3.99
C THR A 60 -44.40 0.52 -4.47
N ALA A 61 -43.79 0.50 -5.66
CA ALA A 61 -43.11 -0.65 -6.24
C ALA A 61 -41.85 -0.17 -6.96
N VAL A 62 -40.95 -1.10 -7.25
CA VAL A 62 -39.68 -0.85 -7.94
C VAL A 62 -39.76 -1.53 -9.29
N GLY A 63 -39.56 -0.74 -10.35
CA GLY A 63 -39.44 -1.27 -11.70
C GLY A 63 -37.98 -1.15 -12.15
N GLU A 64 -37.35 -2.29 -12.41
CA GLU A 64 -36.04 -2.35 -13.07
C GLU A 64 -36.22 -2.60 -14.57
N ALA A 65 -35.44 -1.90 -15.41
CA ALA A 65 -35.52 -2.01 -16.87
C ALA A 65 -34.79 -3.25 -17.44
N SER A 66 -34.21 -4.09 -16.58
CA SER A 66 -33.53 -5.33 -16.96
C SER A 66 -34.55 -6.45 -17.21
N GLU A 67 -34.22 -7.40 -18.10
CA GLU A 67 -35.13 -8.52 -18.43
C GLU A 67 -35.47 -9.41 -17.22
N ASN A 68 -34.60 -9.46 -16.21
CA ASN A 68 -34.79 -10.20 -14.96
C ASN A 68 -35.06 -9.29 -13.75
N GLY A 69 -35.35 -8.01 -13.99
CA GLY A 69 -35.55 -7.02 -12.95
C GLY A 69 -36.89 -7.15 -12.23
N SER A 70 -36.96 -6.70 -10.98
CA SER A 70 -38.22 -6.58 -10.25
C SER A 70 -39.21 -5.72 -11.03
N GLN A 71 -40.45 -6.19 -11.16
CA GLN A 71 -41.53 -5.47 -11.83
C GLN A 71 -42.63 -5.09 -10.83
N PRO A 72 -43.33 -3.96 -11.03
CA PRO A 72 -44.51 -3.64 -10.25
C PRO A 72 -45.57 -4.74 -10.32
N SER A 73 -46.28 -4.97 -9.22
CA SER A 73 -47.37 -5.94 -9.20
C SER A 73 -48.47 -5.60 -10.18
N ARG A 74 -49.08 -6.65 -10.77
CA ARG A 74 -50.31 -6.54 -11.58
C ARG A 74 -51.45 -5.80 -10.88
N PHE A 75 -51.51 -5.84 -9.55
CA PHE A 75 -52.57 -5.19 -8.78
C PHE A 75 -52.48 -3.66 -8.84
N ILE A 76 -51.28 -3.09 -9.09
CA ILE A 76 -51.11 -1.66 -9.31
C ILE A 76 -51.79 -1.24 -10.61
N ASP A 77 -51.54 -1.98 -11.70
CA ASP A 77 -52.16 -1.69 -12.99
C ASP A 77 -53.68 -1.90 -12.97
N GLU A 78 -54.15 -2.95 -12.28
CA GLU A 78 -55.59 -3.18 -12.06
C GLU A 78 -56.23 -2.02 -11.31
N LEU A 79 -55.57 -1.52 -10.26
CA LEU A 79 -56.06 -0.41 -9.45
C LEU A 79 -56.14 0.89 -10.26
N ILE A 80 -55.12 1.19 -11.07
CA ILE A 80 -55.07 2.37 -11.96
C ILE A 80 -56.14 2.27 -13.04
N ARG A 81 -56.27 1.13 -13.72
CA ARG A 81 -57.29 0.92 -14.76
C ARG A 81 -58.71 1.05 -14.20
N ALA A 82 -58.96 0.53 -13.01
CA ALA A 82 -60.27 0.59 -12.36
C ALA A 82 -60.61 2.00 -11.83
N ASN A 83 -59.60 2.84 -11.57
CA ASN A 83 -59.79 4.17 -11.00
C ASN A 83 -58.93 5.20 -11.77
N PRO A 84 -59.42 5.72 -12.91
CA PRO A 84 -58.69 6.67 -13.76
C PRO A 84 -58.30 8.00 -13.07
N THR A 85 -58.87 8.28 -11.89
CA THR A 85 -58.52 9.43 -11.05
C THR A 85 -57.24 9.23 -10.25
N LEU A 86 -56.73 7.99 -10.15
CA LEU A 86 -55.45 7.71 -9.50
C LEU A 86 -54.29 8.09 -10.41
N SER A 87 -53.36 8.86 -9.88
CA SER A 87 -52.12 9.20 -10.57
C SER A 87 -51.03 8.20 -10.20
N ALA A 88 -50.42 7.58 -11.22
CA ALA A 88 -49.20 6.80 -11.08
C ALA A 88 -48.02 7.65 -11.57
N THR A 89 -46.97 7.74 -10.77
CA THR A 89 -45.77 8.50 -11.12
C THR A 89 -44.57 7.56 -11.08
N ALA A 90 -43.98 7.31 -12.25
CA ALA A 90 -42.71 6.60 -12.34
C ALA A 90 -41.57 7.54 -11.92
N ILE A 91 -40.85 7.18 -10.87
CA ILE A 91 -39.68 7.93 -10.40
C ILE A 91 -38.45 7.22 -10.97
N THR A 92 -37.98 7.67 -12.13
CA THR A 92 -36.83 7.07 -12.84
C THR A 92 -35.49 7.68 -12.43
N ALA A 93 -35.51 8.87 -11.83
CA ALA A 93 -34.32 9.52 -11.29
C ALA A 93 -34.36 9.51 -9.76
N ARG A 94 -33.23 9.22 -9.12
CA ARG A 94 -33.07 9.40 -7.67
C ARG A 94 -33.17 10.89 -7.37
N THR A 95 -34.35 11.36 -7.00
CA THR A 95 -34.52 12.75 -6.57
C THR A 95 -33.71 12.93 -5.30
N PRO A 96 -32.76 13.89 -5.23
CA PRO A 96 -32.07 14.19 -3.99
C PRO A 96 -33.11 14.67 -2.99
N ARG A 97 -33.51 13.78 -2.08
CA ARG A 97 -34.33 14.13 -0.92
C ARG A 97 -33.42 14.06 0.28
N PRO A 98 -32.73 15.16 0.61
CA PRO A 98 -31.95 15.18 1.82
C PRO A 98 -32.91 15.07 3.01
N SER A 99 -33.03 13.87 3.57
CA SER A 99 -33.75 13.64 4.83
C SER A 99 -32.90 14.00 6.05
N THR A 100 -31.67 14.47 5.82
CA THR A 100 -30.69 14.83 6.84
C THR A 100 -30.08 16.19 6.51
N LEU A 101 -29.69 16.95 7.54
CA LEU A 101 -29.01 18.24 7.38
C LEU A 101 -27.70 18.12 6.58
N PRO A 102 -26.83 17.11 6.81
CA PRO A 102 -25.64 16.91 5.97
C PRO A 102 -25.99 16.61 4.51
N GLY A 103 -27.05 15.83 4.25
CA GLY A 103 -27.54 15.58 2.89
C GLY A 103 -28.01 16.87 2.22
N LEU A 104 -28.66 17.77 2.96
CA LEU A 104 -29.16 19.05 2.44
C LEU A 104 -27.98 19.94 2.05
N VAL A 105 -26.99 20.05 2.93
CA VAL A 105 -25.74 20.77 2.66
C VAL A 105 -25.05 20.21 1.41
N ALA A 106 -24.90 18.89 1.29
CA ALA A 106 -24.30 18.27 0.12
C ALA A 106 -25.07 18.58 -1.17
N SER A 107 -26.41 18.50 -1.14
CA SER A 107 -27.26 18.82 -2.29
C SER A 107 -27.16 20.28 -2.70
N LEU A 108 -27.21 21.21 -1.74
CA LEU A 108 -27.11 22.64 -2.01
C LEU A 108 -25.73 23.01 -2.56
N ARG A 109 -24.66 22.47 -1.98
CA ARG A 109 -23.28 22.66 -2.49
C ARG A 109 -23.13 22.13 -3.91
N ALA A 110 -23.63 20.93 -4.20
CA ALA A 110 -23.59 20.35 -5.53
C ALA A 110 -24.40 21.18 -6.55
N GLN A 111 -25.57 21.70 -6.17
CA GLN A 111 -26.37 22.57 -7.05
C GLN A 111 -25.65 23.90 -7.34
N LEU A 112 -24.96 24.49 -6.37
CA LEU A 112 -24.20 25.74 -6.56
C LEU A 112 -23.02 25.60 -7.52
N LEU A 113 -22.44 24.40 -7.63
CA LEU A 113 -21.39 24.07 -8.60
C LEU A 113 -21.92 23.82 -10.02
N ASN A 114 -23.23 23.57 -10.18
CA ASN A 114 -23.85 23.37 -11.49
C ASN A 114 -24.38 24.69 -12.07
N ASP A 115 -24.15 24.93 -13.36
CA ASP A 115 -24.57 26.16 -14.06
C ASP A 115 -26.08 26.24 -14.35
N GLY A 116 -26.86 25.24 -13.96
CA GLY A 116 -28.30 25.15 -14.26
C GLY A 116 -29.22 26.00 -13.39
N LEU A 117 -28.70 26.66 -12.33
CA LEU A 117 -29.51 27.48 -11.42
C LEU A 117 -29.70 28.91 -11.94
N SER A 118 -30.92 29.43 -11.81
CA SER A 118 -31.16 30.87 -11.93
C SER A 118 -30.47 31.64 -10.81
N LYS A 119 -30.25 32.94 -11.01
CA LYS A 119 -29.66 33.82 -9.98
C LYS A 119 -30.44 33.77 -8.66
N ALA A 120 -31.78 33.79 -8.75
CA ALA A 120 -32.64 33.75 -7.57
C ALA A 120 -32.51 32.42 -6.80
N GLU A 121 -32.43 31.28 -7.49
CA GLU A 121 -32.23 29.98 -6.85
C GLU A 121 -30.85 29.86 -6.22
N ARG A 122 -29.82 30.40 -6.88
CA ARG A 122 -28.46 30.48 -6.35
C ARG A 122 -28.42 31.30 -5.06
N ASP A 123 -29.07 32.47 -5.05
CA ASP A 123 -29.14 33.35 -3.88
C ASP A 123 -29.85 32.65 -2.69
N ILE A 124 -30.94 31.92 -2.96
CA ILE A 124 -31.65 31.13 -1.95
C ILE A 124 -30.76 30.01 -1.39
N ALA A 125 -30.07 29.25 -2.24
CA ALA A 125 -29.20 28.17 -1.80
C ALA A 125 -28.06 28.68 -0.91
N ILE A 126 -27.47 29.84 -1.25
CA ILE A 126 -26.45 30.52 -0.43
C ILE A 126 -27.04 30.95 0.92
N GLN A 127 -28.23 31.55 0.94
CA GLN A 127 -28.90 31.97 2.18
C GLN A 127 -29.18 30.79 3.12
N ILE A 128 -29.64 29.66 2.58
CA ILE A 128 -29.90 28.44 3.35
C ILE A 128 -28.58 27.91 3.93
N LEU A 129 -27.52 27.80 3.12
CA LEU A 129 -26.21 27.35 3.61
C LEU A 129 -25.64 28.28 4.69
N GLY A 130 -25.76 29.60 4.53
CA GLY A 130 -25.32 30.59 5.52
C GLY A 130 -26.09 30.49 6.84
N SER A 131 -27.40 30.25 6.77
CA SER A 131 -28.23 29.99 7.96
C SER A 131 -27.80 28.72 8.68
N LEU A 132 -27.60 27.60 7.95
CA LEU A 132 -27.14 26.35 8.54
C LEU A 132 -25.72 26.42 9.10
N ALA A 133 -24.85 27.21 8.49
CA ALA A 133 -23.47 27.42 8.94
C ALA A 133 -23.36 28.26 10.21
N SER A 134 -24.41 29.02 10.56
CA SER A 134 -24.42 29.87 11.77
C SER A 134 -25.25 29.29 12.91
N GLU A 135 -26.08 28.27 12.64
CA GLU A 135 -26.96 27.64 13.64
C GLU A 135 -26.16 26.86 14.69
N LYS A 136 -26.49 27.05 15.96
CA LYS A 136 -25.77 26.46 17.11
C LYS A 136 -26.73 25.81 18.10
N VAL A 137 -26.26 24.75 18.75
CA VAL A 137 -26.89 24.16 19.94
C VAL A 137 -25.90 24.27 21.09
N GLY A 138 -26.15 25.21 22.01
CA GLY A 138 -25.16 25.60 23.01
C GLY A 138 -23.98 26.32 22.35
N GLU A 139 -22.75 25.82 22.57
CA GLU A 139 -21.53 26.39 21.97
C GLU A 139 -21.15 25.73 20.64
N GLU A 140 -21.76 24.59 20.30
CA GLU A 140 -21.43 23.80 19.11
C GLU A 140 -22.26 24.17 17.89
N LEU A 141 -21.65 24.08 16.70
CA LEU A 141 -22.36 24.24 15.42
C LEU A 141 -23.30 23.06 15.18
N LEU A 142 -24.57 23.33 14.89
CA LEU A 142 -25.55 22.30 14.60
C LEU A 142 -25.22 21.54 13.31
N VAL A 143 -24.66 22.23 12.31
CA VAL A 143 -24.27 21.64 11.01
C VAL A 143 -22.86 22.10 10.62
N PRO A 144 -21.80 21.52 11.22
CA PRO A 144 -20.42 21.97 10.98
C PRO A 144 -20.03 21.94 9.50
N THR A 145 -20.55 20.97 8.75
CA THR A 145 -20.27 20.78 7.31
C THR A 145 -20.85 21.87 6.40
N ALA A 146 -21.75 22.72 6.90
CA ALA A 146 -22.29 23.85 6.14
C ALA A 146 -21.26 24.98 6.00
N HIS A 147 -20.37 25.15 6.99
CA HIS A 147 -19.35 26.20 6.98
C HIS A 147 -18.19 25.85 6.03
N PRO A 148 -17.75 26.78 5.13
CA PRO A 148 -16.66 26.53 4.19
C PRO A 148 -15.35 26.04 4.82
N ASP A 149 -14.94 26.59 5.96
CA ASP A 149 -13.69 26.19 6.66
C ASP A 149 -13.65 24.72 7.11
N ASN A 150 -14.80 24.05 7.12
CA ASN A 150 -14.94 22.64 7.47
C ASN A 150 -15.10 21.75 6.24
N TRP A 151 -15.01 22.29 5.03
CA TRP A 151 -15.04 21.48 3.82
C TRP A 151 -13.71 20.76 3.64
N TRP A 152 -13.79 19.51 3.22
CA TRP A 152 -12.60 18.76 2.84
C TRP A 152 -11.97 19.39 1.59
N GLY A 153 -10.64 19.48 1.55
CA GLY A 153 -9.89 19.95 0.38
C GLY A 153 -9.79 21.46 0.16
N VAL A 154 -10.43 22.31 0.98
CA VAL A 154 -10.30 23.78 0.85
C VAL A 154 -9.33 24.42 1.85
N ARG A 155 -8.83 23.64 2.81
CA ARG A 155 -7.84 24.13 3.77
C ARG A 155 -6.49 24.34 3.08
N GLU A 156 -5.83 25.42 3.43
CA GLU A 156 -4.46 25.68 3.01
C GLU A 156 -3.52 24.59 3.55
N ILE A 157 -2.43 24.34 2.82
CA ILE A 157 -1.41 23.40 3.23
C ILE A 157 -0.74 23.94 4.50
N SER A 158 -0.78 23.17 5.58
CA SER A 158 -0.13 23.56 6.83
C SER A 158 1.39 23.54 6.67
N GLY A 159 2.07 24.58 7.16
CA GLY A 159 3.53 24.57 7.27
C GLY A 159 4.28 24.78 5.95
N GLU A 160 3.70 25.50 4.99
CA GLU A 160 4.36 25.87 3.73
C GLU A 160 5.71 26.61 3.96
N ASP A 161 5.80 27.36 5.05
CA ASP A 161 7.03 28.06 5.47
C ASP A 161 8.08 27.14 6.14
N VAL A 162 7.75 25.88 6.43
CA VAL A 162 8.62 24.95 7.15
C VAL A 162 9.32 24.02 6.16
N HIS A 163 10.56 24.37 5.82
CA HIS A 163 11.39 23.50 4.99
C HIS A 163 11.81 22.23 5.79
N PRO A 164 11.58 20.99 5.30
CA PRO A 164 11.86 19.77 6.07
C PRO A 164 13.36 19.53 6.32
N PHE A 165 14.21 20.11 5.48
CA PHE A 165 15.67 19.99 5.52
C PHE A 165 16.35 21.35 5.39
N PRO A 166 16.20 22.27 6.37
CA PRO A 166 16.77 23.61 6.28
C PRO A 166 18.31 23.56 6.23
N PRO A 167 19.00 24.59 5.73
CA PRO A 167 20.44 24.55 5.43
C PRO A 167 21.33 24.10 6.61
N GLU A 168 20.99 24.53 7.82
CA GLU A 168 21.69 24.20 9.07
C GLU A 168 21.50 22.75 9.54
N LYS A 169 20.48 22.05 9.03
CA LYS A 169 20.22 20.66 9.38
C LYS A 169 21.15 19.74 8.57
N GLN A 170 21.97 18.98 9.29
CA GLN A 170 22.81 17.92 8.70
C GLN A 170 21.93 16.86 8.04
N ILE A 171 22.24 16.52 6.80
CA ILE A 171 21.57 15.44 6.06
C ILE A 171 22.22 14.12 6.47
N ARG A 172 21.42 13.10 6.80
CA ARG A 172 21.92 11.75 7.11
C ARG A 172 21.51 10.81 6.00
N LEU A 173 22.46 10.11 5.42
CA LEU A 173 22.24 9.17 4.32
C LEU A 173 22.97 7.84 4.57
N SER A 174 22.33 6.77 4.11
CA SER A 174 22.91 5.42 4.05
C SER A 174 22.67 4.84 2.65
N GLY A 175 23.36 3.74 2.31
CA GLY A 175 23.29 3.15 0.97
C GLY A 175 21.85 2.81 0.56
N SER A 176 21.12 2.13 1.43
CA SER A 176 19.69 1.81 1.24
C SER A 176 18.77 3.04 1.20
N GLN A 177 19.14 4.14 1.88
CA GLN A 177 18.36 5.37 1.82
C GLN A 177 18.57 6.08 0.50
N LEU A 178 19.80 6.08 -0.01
CA LEU A 178 20.11 6.63 -1.32
C LEU A 178 19.44 5.82 -2.42
N GLU A 179 19.50 4.49 -2.36
CA GLU A 179 18.77 3.60 -3.28
C GLU A 179 17.26 3.87 -3.26
N SER A 180 16.66 4.02 -2.07
CA SER A 180 15.25 4.38 -1.94
C SER A 180 14.92 5.76 -2.51
N LEU A 181 15.82 6.75 -2.34
CA LEU A 181 15.64 8.11 -2.85
C LEU A 181 15.68 8.12 -4.38
N VAL A 182 16.64 7.43 -4.98
CA VAL A 182 16.79 7.27 -6.44
C VAL A 182 15.62 6.51 -7.03
N THR A 183 15.16 5.45 -6.34
CA THR A 183 13.99 4.68 -6.78
C THR A 183 12.74 5.54 -6.78
N CYS A 184 12.42 6.24 -5.68
CA CYS A 184 11.27 7.13 -5.62
C CYS A 184 11.41 8.13 -4.44
N PRO A 185 11.60 9.43 -4.71
CA PRO A 185 11.75 10.44 -3.67
C PRO A 185 10.57 10.53 -2.70
N LEU A 186 9.33 10.36 -3.19
CA LEU A 186 8.15 10.37 -2.34
C LEU A 186 8.17 9.20 -1.33
N SER A 187 8.49 7.99 -1.81
CA SER A 187 8.59 6.80 -0.96
C SER A 187 9.68 6.96 0.11
N TRP A 188 10.84 7.48 -0.28
CA TRP A 188 11.91 7.83 0.66
C TRP A 188 11.45 8.84 1.70
N TYR A 189 10.77 9.92 1.30
CA TYR A 189 10.32 10.96 2.22
C TYR A 189 9.33 10.42 3.25
N LEU A 190 8.30 9.70 2.78
CA LEU A 190 7.28 9.12 3.66
C LEU A 190 7.88 8.05 4.59
N GLY A 191 8.72 7.16 4.04
CA GLY A 191 9.32 6.07 4.81
C GLY A 191 10.41 6.53 5.78
N ARG A 192 11.25 7.50 5.40
CA ARG A 192 12.44 7.87 6.19
C ARG A 192 12.29 9.18 6.94
N ALA A 193 11.81 10.24 6.27
CA ALA A 193 11.70 11.56 6.89
C ALA A 193 10.47 11.63 7.81
N VAL A 194 9.33 11.13 7.33
CA VAL A 194 8.06 11.08 8.09
C VAL A 194 7.96 9.83 8.97
N ARG A 195 8.67 8.75 8.63
CA ARG A 195 8.64 7.45 9.33
C ARG A 195 7.26 6.78 9.31
N ALA A 196 6.56 6.89 8.18
CA ALA A 196 5.22 6.37 7.97
C ALA A 196 5.20 4.90 7.47
N ASN A 197 6.32 4.17 7.54
CA ASN A 197 6.35 2.76 7.13
C ASN A 197 5.37 1.92 7.94
N GLY A 198 4.77 0.93 7.29
CA GLY A 198 3.97 -0.10 7.96
C GLY A 198 4.81 -1.01 8.87
N PRO A 199 4.16 -1.92 9.60
CA PRO A 199 4.85 -2.95 10.38
C PRO A 199 5.70 -3.84 9.46
N ARG A 200 6.80 -4.39 10.00
CA ARG A 200 7.66 -5.33 9.28
C ARG A 200 6.85 -6.55 8.83
N ASN A 201 6.98 -6.91 7.55
CA ASN A 201 6.33 -8.10 7.00
C ASN A 201 7.21 -9.36 7.17
N ALA A 202 6.62 -10.53 6.95
CA ALA A 202 7.29 -11.82 7.09
C ALA A 202 8.56 -11.95 6.21
N ALA A 203 8.58 -11.31 5.03
CA ALA A 203 9.75 -11.36 4.13
C ALA A 203 10.94 -10.56 4.69
N MET A 204 10.70 -9.41 5.34
CA MET A 204 11.74 -8.66 6.04
C MET A 204 12.26 -9.40 7.27
N GLY A 205 11.35 -10.07 8.00
CA GLY A 205 11.71 -10.95 9.13
C GLY A 205 12.61 -12.09 8.68
N PHE A 206 12.19 -12.83 7.64
CA PHE A 206 12.99 -13.88 7.00
C PHE A 206 14.40 -13.39 6.66
N GLY A 207 14.49 -12.26 5.97
CA GLY A 207 15.78 -11.71 5.53
C GLY A 207 16.68 -11.39 6.71
N SER A 208 16.15 -10.72 7.74
CA SER A 208 16.90 -10.32 8.93
C SER A 208 17.47 -11.53 9.68
N VAL A 209 16.67 -12.60 9.84
CA VAL A 209 17.12 -13.83 10.52
C VAL A 209 18.22 -14.54 9.72
N VAL A 210 18.02 -14.72 8.40
CA VAL A 210 19.03 -15.39 7.56
C VAL A 210 20.34 -14.60 7.50
N HIS A 211 20.28 -13.27 7.44
CA HIS A 211 21.47 -12.42 7.50
C HIS A 211 22.23 -12.58 8.82
N ALA A 212 21.55 -12.46 9.95
CA ALA A 212 22.18 -12.58 11.27
C ALA A 212 22.88 -13.94 11.46
N LEU A 213 22.28 -15.03 10.98
CA LEU A 213 22.87 -16.37 11.04
C LEU A 213 24.05 -16.54 10.08
N ALA A 214 24.00 -15.91 8.89
CA ALA A 214 25.11 -15.91 7.96
C ALA A 214 26.29 -15.08 8.51
N GLU A 215 26.03 -13.94 9.14
CA GLU A 215 27.01 -13.14 9.88
C GLU A 215 27.67 -13.96 11.00
N GLU A 216 26.87 -14.63 11.84
CA GLU A 216 27.35 -15.48 12.92
C GLU A 216 28.26 -16.59 12.38
N ALA A 217 27.88 -17.22 11.25
CA ALA A 217 28.69 -18.25 10.61
C ALA A 217 29.95 -17.71 9.92
N ALA A 218 29.95 -16.45 9.45
CA ALA A 218 31.10 -15.82 8.82
C ALA A 218 32.22 -15.52 9.82
N SER A 219 31.86 -15.16 11.04
CA SER A 219 32.77 -14.68 12.08
C SER A 219 33.41 -15.80 12.92
N GLN A 220 33.04 -17.05 12.69
CA GLN A 220 33.62 -18.22 13.36
C GLN A 220 34.90 -18.72 12.65
N ASP A 221 35.90 -19.09 13.45
CA ASP A 221 37.16 -19.70 12.94
C ASP A 221 36.91 -21.01 12.18
N VAL A 222 35.92 -21.79 12.63
CA VAL A 222 35.49 -23.02 11.99
C VAL A 222 34.09 -22.80 11.45
N THR A 223 33.90 -23.04 10.15
CA THR A 223 32.59 -22.90 9.53
C THR A 223 31.60 -23.89 10.17
N PRO A 224 30.48 -23.42 10.75
CA PRO A 224 29.56 -24.28 11.47
C PRO A 224 28.81 -25.24 10.54
N HIS A 225 28.37 -26.37 11.08
CA HIS A 225 27.48 -27.26 10.35
C HIS A 225 26.07 -26.65 10.25
N ILE A 226 25.33 -26.96 9.17
CA ILE A 226 23.98 -26.43 8.96
C ILE A 226 23.04 -26.71 10.14
N ASP A 227 23.19 -27.86 10.80
CA ASP A 227 22.33 -28.23 11.92
C ASP A 227 22.50 -27.29 13.13
N GLU A 228 23.70 -26.73 13.35
CA GLU A 228 23.95 -25.75 14.40
C GLU A 228 23.21 -24.43 14.11
N LEU A 229 23.28 -23.96 12.86
CA LEU A 229 22.56 -22.76 12.44
C LEU A 229 21.04 -22.95 12.49
N MET A 230 20.54 -24.15 12.20
CA MET A 230 19.11 -24.45 12.32
C MET A 230 18.63 -24.42 13.77
N VAL A 231 19.46 -24.81 14.75
CA VAL A 231 19.14 -24.66 16.17
C VAL A 231 19.00 -23.18 16.55
N HIS A 232 19.84 -22.31 16.01
CA HIS A 232 19.76 -20.87 16.26
C HIS A 232 18.55 -20.24 15.57
N LEU A 233 18.27 -20.64 14.33
CA LEU A 233 17.08 -20.25 13.60
C LEU A 233 15.80 -20.58 14.38
N ASP A 234 15.70 -21.81 14.91
CA ASP A 234 14.52 -22.28 15.64
C ASP A 234 14.23 -21.48 16.91
N ARG A 235 15.22 -20.78 17.50
CA ARG A 235 15.01 -19.92 18.67
C ARG A 235 14.28 -18.63 18.36
N VAL A 236 14.43 -18.11 17.13
CA VAL A 236 13.93 -16.79 16.72
C VAL A 236 12.85 -16.89 15.64
N TRP A 237 12.62 -18.07 15.07
CA TRP A 237 11.69 -18.24 13.95
C TRP A 237 10.24 -17.89 14.31
N ASP A 238 9.83 -18.19 15.54
CA ASP A 238 8.49 -17.89 16.05
C ASP A 238 8.23 -16.38 16.21
N GLU A 239 9.27 -15.54 16.19
CA GLU A 239 9.12 -14.07 16.21
C GLU A 239 8.74 -13.50 14.84
N VAL A 240 8.89 -14.29 13.76
CA VAL A 240 8.50 -13.87 12.41
C VAL A 240 7.00 -14.09 12.22
N SER A 241 6.25 -13.01 12.12
CA SER A 241 4.79 -13.05 11.95
C SER A 241 4.38 -13.60 10.59
N TYR A 242 3.97 -14.88 10.55
CA TYR A 242 3.32 -15.52 9.41
C TYR A 242 1.81 -15.64 9.64
N ASP A 243 1.01 -15.49 8.57
CA ASP A 243 -0.46 -15.57 8.66
C ASP A 243 -0.95 -17.00 8.95
N ALA A 244 -0.15 -18.00 8.61
CA ALA A 244 -0.47 -19.41 8.84
C ALA A 244 0.77 -20.24 9.19
N VAL A 245 0.60 -21.21 10.09
CA VAL A 245 1.68 -22.09 10.58
C VAL A 245 2.40 -22.83 9.44
N TRP A 246 1.64 -23.38 8.48
CA TRP A 246 2.22 -24.10 7.34
C TRP A 246 3.13 -23.21 6.47
N GLN A 247 2.87 -21.90 6.42
CA GLN A 247 3.73 -20.96 5.68
C GLN A 247 5.07 -20.78 6.39
N ALA A 248 5.04 -20.70 7.72
CA ALA A 248 6.25 -20.65 8.55
C ALA A 248 7.12 -21.90 8.33
N ASP A 249 6.53 -23.09 8.27
CA ASP A 249 7.25 -24.36 8.01
C ASP A 249 7.90 -24.36 6.62
N VAL A 250 7.18 -23.90 5.59
CA VAL A 250 7.69 -23.82 4.22
C VAL A 250 8.83 -22.81 4.11
N GLU A 251 8.67 -21.61 4.69
CA GLU A 251 9.74 -20.60 4.68
C GLU A 251 10.92 -21.03 5.55
N ARG A 252 10.72 -21.80 6.63
CA ARG A 252 11.81 -22.39 7.43
C ARG A 252 12.69 -23.30 6.57
N GLY A 253 12.08 -24.14 5.74
CA GLY A 253 12.81 -24.96 4.76
C GLY A 253 13.63 -24.09 3.79
N LYS A 254 13.07 -22.98 3.31
CA LYS A 254 13.79 -22.05 2.41
C LYS A 254 14.91 -21.29 3.12
N ALA A 255 14.79 -21.02 4.41
CA ALA A 255 15.86 -20.42 5.20
C ALA A 255 17.03 -21.41 5.34
N ARG A 256 16.74 -22.69 5.59
CA ARG A 256 17.75 -23.76 5.57
C ARG A 256 18.50 -23.81 4.24
N ASP A 257 17.78 -23.78 3.12
CA ASP A 257 18.40 -23.80 1.79
C ASP A 257 19.28 -22.56 1.55
N ALA A 258 18.84 -21.38 2.00
CA ALA A 258 19.61 -20.15 1.90
C ALA A 258 20.92 -20.20 2.71
N LEU A 259 20.88 -20.77 3.92
CA LEU A 259 22.06 -20.97 4.75
C LEU A 259 23.03 -22.00 4.15
N ILE A 260 22.52 -23.07 3.53
CA ILE A 260 23.37 -24.03 2.80
C ILE A 260 24.10 -23.35 1.63
N ASN A 261 23.39 -22.50 0.89
CA ASN A 261 23.98 -21.73 -0.21
C ASN A 261 25.05 -20.75 0.30
N PHE A 262 24.81 -20.12 1.46
CA PHE A 262 25.81 -19.28 2.12
C PHE A 262 27.07 -20.08 2.49
N LEU A 263 26.92 -21.19 3.22
CA LEU A 263 28.04 -22.03 3.65
C LEU A 263 28.84 -22.58 2.45
N SER A 264 28.14 -22.98 1.39
CA SER A 264 28.78 -23.47 0.16
C SER A 264 29.55 -22.36 -0.57
N TRP A 265 29.01 -21.14 -0.58
CA TRP A 265 29.70 -19.98 -1.15
C TRP A 265 30.93 -19.60 -0.32
N GLN A 266 30.79 -19.55 1.01
CA GLN A 266 31.89 -19.24 1.92
C GLN A 266 33.03 -20.25 1.80
N ALA A 267 32.72 -21.55 1.75
CA ALA A 267 33.73 -22.60 1.61
C ALA A 267 34.48 -22.55 0.27
N ALA A 268 33.87 -22.00 -0.78
CA ALA A 268 34.49 -21.84 -2.10
C ALA A 268 35.22 -20.50 -2.26
N ASN A 269 35.10 -19.59 -1.29
CA ASN A 269 35.68 -18.25 -1.37
C ASN A 269 37.10 -18.25 -0.77
N GLU A 270 38.09 -17.94 -1.61
CA GLU A 270 39.51 -17.96 -1.22
C GLU A 270 39.98 -16.63 -0.63
N ARG A 271 39.14 -15.59 -0.65
CA ARG A 271 39.45 -14.27 -0.11
C ARG A 271 39.51 -14.29 1.42
N ARG A 272 40.39 -13.47 1.98
CA ARG A 272 40.55 -13.36 3.42
C ARG A 272 39.47 -12.44 3.99
N LEU A 273 38.72 -12.89 4.98
CA LEU A 273 37.80 -12.05 5.72
C LEU A 273 38.58 -10.97 6.50
N ILE A 274 38.25 -9.71 6.27
CA ILE A 274 38.71 -8.58 7.11
C ILE A 274 37.77 -8.46 8.31
N GLY A 275 36.46 -8.46 8.04
CA GLY A 275 35.44 -8.32 9.07
C GLY A 275 34.04 -8.60 8.52
N ALA A 276 33.15 -8.98 9.43
CA ALA A 276 31.72 -9.10 9.16
C ALA A 276 31.01 -7.94 9.87
N GLU A 277 30.04 -7.34 9.19
CA GLU A 277 29.14 -6.34 9.77
C GLU A 277 29.87 -5.08 10.27
N GLU A 278 30.88 -4.71 9.47
CA GLU A 278 31.73 -3.55 9.66
C GLU A 278 30.93 -2.26 9.47
N SER A 279 30.92 -1.45 10.52
CA SER A 279 30.23 -0.16 10.51
C SER A 279 31.18 0.93 10.05
N PHE A 280 30.68 1.86 9.23
CA PHE A 280 31.42 3.05 8.87
C PHE A 280 30.56 4.30 9.07
N ALA A 281 31.23 5.42 9.30
CA ALA A 281 30.63 6.73 9.31
C ALA A 281 31.63 7.77 8.82
N MET A 282 31.18 8.71 7.99
CA MET A 282 31.99 9.84 7.55
C MET A 282 31.11 11.07 7.37
N ASP A 283 31.67 12.23 7.73
CA ASP A 283 31.06 13.52 7.46
C ASP A 283 31.72 14.15 6.25
N VAL A 284 30.92 14.49 5.24
CA VAL A 284 31.36 15.04 3.96
C VAL A 284 30.52 16.26 3.59
N THR A 285 31.10 17.14 2.79
CA THR A 285 30.38 18.30 2.23
C THR A 285 30.03 18.02 0.78
N ILE A 286 28.73 17.93 0.48
CA ILE A 286 28.21 17.64 -0.86
C ILE A 286 27.20 18.71 -1.24
N ALA A 287 27.32 19.30 -2.43
CA ALA A 287 26.46 20.41 -2.90
C ALA A 287 26.32 21.55 -1.85
N GLY A 288 27.39 21.86 -1.11
CA GLY A 288 27.38 22.87 -0.05
C GLY A 288 26.60 22.50 1.22
N ARG A 289 26.21 21.23 1.39
CA ARG A 289 25.50 20.70 2.55
C ARG A 289 26.41 19.78 3.37
N ASN A 290 26.26 19.84 4.70
CA ASN A 290 26.88 18.88 5.61
C ASN A 290 26.09 17.56 5.57
N VAL A 291 26.74 16.49 5.14
CA VAL A 291 26.15 15.17 4.97
C VAL A 291 26.90 14.15 5.83
N HIS A 292 26.15 13.44 6.66
CA HIS A 292 26.63 12.28 7.40
C HIS A 292 26.30 11.02 6.60
N LEU A 293 27.33 10.35 6.08
CA LEU A 293 27.20 9.07 5.42
C LEU A 293 27.50 7.96 6.43
N SER A 294 26.62 6.96 6.50
CA SER A 294 26.77 5.85 7.43
C SER A 294 26.20 4.56 6.85
N GLY A 295 26.73 3.43 7.31
CA GLY A 295 26.24 2.12 6.90
C GLY A 295 26.90 1.00 7.69
N LYS A 296 26.39 -0.21 7.45
CA LYS A 296 26.91 -1.46 7.97
C LYS A 296 27.11 -2.38 6.78
N ILE A 297 28.35 -2.83 6.57
CA ILE A 297 28.74 -3.69 5.46
C ILE A 297 28.69 -5.13 5.96
N ASP A 298 27.84 -5.97 5.37
CA ASP A 298 27.66 -7.36 5.81
C ASP A 298 29.01 -8.09 5.88
N ARG A 299 29.87 -7.91 4.86
CA ARG A 299 31.18 -8.55 4.84
C ARG A 299 32.21 -7.77 4.03
N LEU A 300 33.41 -7.63 4.59
CA LEU A 300 34.56 -6.97 3.99
C LEU A 300 35.68 -7.98 3.81
N GLU A 301 36.20 -8.11 2.59
CA GLU A 301 37.21 -9.12 2.26
C GLU A 301 38.43 -8.53 1.56
N LEU A 302 39.56 -9.22 1.69
CA LEU A 302 40.83 -8.89 1.06
C LEU A 302 41.18 -9.94 0.00
N THR A 303 41.45 -9.48 -1.22
CA THR A 303 41.95 -10.34 -2.31
C THR A 303 43.44 -10.65 -2.12
N SER A 304 43.95 -11.65 -2.84
CA SER A 304 45.38 -11.96 -2.88
C SER A 304 46.24 -10.82 -3.45
N GLU A 305 45.62 -9.89 -4.19
CA GLU A 305 46.24 -8.70 -4.76
C GLU A 305 46.21 -7.49 -3.79
N GLY A 306 45.66 -7.67 -2.57
CA GLY A 306 45.56 -6.62 -1.57
C GLY A 306 44.40 -5.64 -1.79
N LYS A 307 43.48 -5.93 -2.71
CA LYS A 307 42.28 -5.10 -2.96
C LYS A 307 41.16 -5.48 -1.99
N VAL A 308 40.34 -4.51 -1.62
CA VAL A 308 39.23 -4.69 -0.69
C VAL A 308 37.93 -4.86 -1.45
N VAL A 309 37.24 -5.98 -1.25
CA VAL A 309 35.93 -6.26 -1.85
C VAL A 309 34.86 -6.16 -0.79
N VAL A 310 33.81 -5.41 -1.11
CA VAL A 310 32.62 -5.28 -0.27
C VAL A 310 31.59 -6.33 -0.68
N ILE A 311 30.98 -6.99 0.29
CA ILE A 311 29.98 -8.02 0.03
C ILE A 311 28.70 -7.68 0.81
N ASP A 312 27.58 -7.68 0.11
CA ASP A 312 26.24 -7.52 0.66
C ASP A 312 25.46 -8.80 0.36
N LEU A 313 24.98 -9.45 1.42
CA LEU A 313 24.17 -10.65 1.29
C LEU A 313 22.75 -10.22 0.91
N LYS A 314 22.04 -10.98 0.08
CA LYS A 314 20.62 -10.69 -0.21
C LYS A 314 19.80 -11.94 -0.22
N THR A 315 18.58 -11.83 0.32
CA THR A 315 17.59 -12.92 0.39
C THR A 315 16.41 -12.70 -0.58
N MET A 316 16.64 -11.97 -1.67
CA MET A 316 15.64 -11.71 -2.69
C MET A 316 15.33 -12.94 -3.55
N LYS A 317 14.12 -13.00 -4.11
CA LYS A 317 13.62 -14.13 -4.92
C LYS A 317 13.98 -14.03 -6.41
N SER A 318 14.49 -12.89 -6.86
CA SER A 318 14.86 -12.61 -8.25
C SER A 318 16.15 -11.81 -8.25
N ALA A 319 17.10 -12.15 -9.13
CA ALA A 319 18.36 -11.42 -9.21
C ALA A 319 18.20 -10.09 -9.97
N PRO A 320 18.86 -9.01 -9.55
CA PRO A 320 18.96 -7.80 -10.37
C PRO A 320 19.71 -8.11 -11.69
N SER A 321 19.51 -7.23 -12.67
CA SER A 321 20.27 -7.31 -13.93
C SER A 321 21.74 -7.00 -13.66
N LYS A 322 22.62 -7.40 -14.58
CA LYS A 322 24.05 -7.07 -14.45
C LYS A 322 24.25 -5.56 -14.49
N ASP A 323 23.59 -4.89 -15.43
CA ASP A 323 23.70 -3.44 -15.64
C ASP A 323 23.20 -2.66 -14.42
N SER A 324 22.04 -3.03 -13.85
CA SER A 324 21.53 -2.36 -12.65
C SER A 324 22.39 -2.63 -11.40
N THR A 325 23.21 -3.69 -11.42
CA THR A 325 24.16 -3.96 -10.32
C THR A 325 25.40 -3.08 -10.43
N GLN A 326 25.85 -2.75 -11.65
CA GLN A 326 27.02 -1.89 -11.86
C GLN A 326 26.83 -0.49 -11.25
N GLU A 327 25.61 0.03 -11.25
CA GLU A 327 25.26 1.33 -10.66
C GLU A 327 24.40 1.19 -9.40
N ASN A 328 24.54 0.08 -8.65
CA ASN A 328 23.82 -0.10 -7.39
C ASN A 328 24.30 0.93 -6.34
N PRO A 329 23.42 1.83 -5.83
CA PRO A 329 23.84 2.91 -4.94
C PRO A 329 24.33 2.44 -3.57
N GLN A 330 23.81 1.33 -3.07
CA GLN A 330 24.20 0.78 -1.76
C GLN A 330 25.65 0.28 -1.82
N LEU A 331 25.96 -0.56 -2.82
CA LEU A 331 27.31 -1.06 -3.03
C LEU A 331 28.31 0.05 -3.36
N GLY A 332 27.91 1.00 -4.21
CA GLY A 332 28.77 2.14 -4.57
C GLY A 332 29.14 2.98 -3.36
N LEU A 333 28.21 3.22 -2.42
CA LEU A 333 28.50 3.95 -1.18
C LEU A 333 29.49 3.20 -0.29
N TYR A 334 29.39 1.87 -0.24
CA TYR A 334 30.32 1.05 0.54
C TYR A 334 31.73 1.07 -0.06
N GLN A 335 31.84 0.98 -1.40
CA GLN A 335 33.12 1.16 -2.07
C GLN A 335 33.70 2.56 -1.83
N LEU A 336 32.86 3.60 -1.86
CA LEU A 336 33.27 4.95 -1.51
C LEU A 336 33.80 5.03 -0.07
N ALA A 337 33.15 4.35 0.89
CA ALA A 337 33.62 4.31 2.28
C ALA A 337 35.01 3.65 2.43
N VAL A 338 35.28 2.60 1.67
CA VAL A 338 36.63 2.00 1.61
C VAL A 338 37.63 3.00 1.04
N ARG A 339 37.29 3.65 -0.07
CA ARG A 339 38.17 4.59 -0.79
C ARG A 339 38.51 5.85 0.02
N GLU A 340 37.53 6.43 0.70
CA GLU A 340 37.71 7.63 1.55
C GLU A 340 38.33 7.30 2.92
N GLY A 341 38.68 6.03 3.16
CA GLY A 341 39.37 5.58 4.37
C GLY A 341 38.50 5.46 5.62
N ALA A 342 37.18 5.47 5.48
CA ALA A 342 36.24 5.32 6.61
C ALA A 342 36.32 3.92 7.28
N LEU A 343 37.01 2.97 6.65
CA LEU A 343 37.24 1.59 7.13
C LEU A 343 38.72 1.28 7.39
N ASN A 344 39.58 2.30 7.42
CA ASN A 344 41.03 2.11 7.56
C ASN A 344 41.43 1.37 8.85
N ASP A 345 40.72 1.59 9.96
CA ASP A 345 41.00 0.91 11.23
C ASP A 345 40.82 -0.62 11.14
N ALA A 346 39.83 -1.08 10.37
CA ALA A 346 39.62 -2.50 10.11
C ALA A 346 40.67 -3.04 9.12
N ILE A 347 40.93 -2.30 8.04
CA ILE A 347 41.84 -2.71 6.96
C ILE A 347 43.31 -2.78 7.43
N ALA A 348 43.75 -1.84 8.27
CA ALA A 348 45.13 -1.70 8.73
C ALA A 348 45.65 -2.93 9.52
N GLN A 349 44.74 -3.77 10.02
CA GLN A 349 45.08 -5.00 10.73
C GLN A 349 45.53 -6.13 9.79
N PHE A 350 45.22 -6.00 8.50
CA PHE A 350 45.41 -7.06 7.50
C PHE A 350 46.40 -6.68 6.39
N ARG A 351 46.56 -5.38 6.12
CA ARG A 351 47.51 -4.85 5.14
C ARG A 351 47.97 -3.43 5.51
N GLU A 352 49.11 -3.01 4.96
CA GLU A 352 49.49 -1.60 5.01
C GLU A 352 48.45 -0.73 4.30
N LEU A 353 48.15 0.42 4.91
CA LEU A 353 47.19 1.37 4.35
C LEU A 353 47.71 1.93 3.02
N PRO A 354 46.83 2.12 2.03
CA PRO A 354 47.20 2.57 0.71
C PRO A 354 47.78 3.99 0.76
N SER A 355 48.70 4.30 -0.15
CA SER A 355 49.04 5.70 -0.42
C SER A 355 47.84 6.41 -1.08
N PRO A 356 47.76 7.76 -1.05
CA PRO A 356 46.62 8.49 -1.62
C PRO A 356 46.31 8.19 -3.09
N ASP A 357 47.33 7.77 -3.85
CA ASP A 357 47.21 7.45 -5.28
C ASP A 357 46.97 5.96 -5.55
N GLU A 358 46.97 5.12 -4.52
CA GLU A 358 46.76 3.68 -4.65
C GLU A 358 45.27 3.34 -4.55
N GLU A 359 44.70 2.86 -5.66
CA GLU A 359 43.34 2.33 -5.66
C GLU A 359 43.23 1.11 -4.74
N ILE A 360 42.42 1.18 -3.69
CA ILE A 360 42.23 0.07 -2.75
C ILE A 360 40.97 -0.76 -3.07
N THR A 361 40.01 -0.19 -3.81
CA THR A 361 38.74 -0.87 -4.07
C THR A 361 38.92 -2.01 -5.08
N GLY A 362 38.38 -3.18 -4.74
CA GLY A 362 38.37 -4.39 -5.56
C GLY A 362 37.02 -4.68 -6.21
N GLY A 363 36.06 -3.76 -6.09
CA GLY A 363 34.67 -3.98 -6.47
C GLY A 363 33.77 -4.33 -5.30
N ALA A 364 32.54 -4.71 -5.63
CA ALA A 364 31.56 -5.15 -4.66
C ALA A 364 30.71 -6.30 -5.22
N GLU A 365 30.10 -7.09 -4.34
CA GLU A 365 29.29 -8.25 -4.71
C GLU A 365 27.95 -8.29 -3.97
N LEU A 366 26.89 -8.60 -4.70
CA LEU A 366 25.64 -9.11 -4.15
C LEU A 366 25.66 -10.63 -4.17
N VAL A 367 25.61 -11.26 -3.00
CA VAL A 367 25.52 -12.72 -2.86
C VAL A 367 24.08 -13.10 -2.59
N LEU A 368 23.43 -13.72 -3.57
CA LEU A 368 21.98 -13.96 -3.56
C LEU A 368 21.67 -15.33 -2.95
N LEU A 369 21.48 -15.37 -1.63
CA LEU A 369 21.42 -16.61 -0.84
C LEU A 369 20.27 -17.55 -1.24
N ARG A 370 19.18 -17.02 -1.80
CA ARG A 370 18.04 -17.84 -2.26
C ARG A 370 18.15 -18.31 -3.70
N LEU A 371 19.21 -17.95 -4.42
CA LEU A 371 19.32 -18.18 -5.85
C LEU A 371 20.59 -18.95 -6.20
N THR A 372 20.42 -20.04 -6.94
CA THR A 372 21.53 -20.83 -7.47
C THR A 372 21.52 -20.83 -8.99
N SER A 373 22.69 -20.76 -9.60
CA SER A 373 22.90 -20.95 -11.04
C SER A 373 23.97 -22.02 -11.25
N ARG A 374 23.65 -23.05 -12.04
CA ARG A 374 24.54 -24.19 -12.31
C ARG A 374 25.08 -24.84 -11.02
N GLY A 375 24.24 -24.94 -9.99
CA GLY A 375 24.58 -25.56 -8.70
C GLY A 375 25.45 -24.71 -7.78
N LYS A 376 25.68 -23.43 -8.10
CA LYS A 376 26.41 -22.48 -7.25
C LYS A 376 25.53 -21.30 -6.84
N THR A 377 25.78 -20.73 -5.66
CA THR A 377 25.14 -19.49 -5.21
C THR A 377 25.36 -18.39 -6.24
N THR A 378 24.30 -17.67 -6.57
CA THR A 378 24.34 -16.62 -7.60
C THR A 378 24.98 -15.37 -7.02
N VAL A 379 26.01 -14.87 -7.70
CA VAL A 379 26.68 -13.60 -7.36
C VAL A 379 26.42 -12.58 -8.47
N ARG A 380 26.25 -11.32 -8.10
CA ARG A 380 26.30 -10.18 -9.02
C ARG A 380 27.41 -9.25 -8.58
N GLU A 381 28.33 -9.00 -9.49
CA GLU A 381 29.49 -8.14 -9.24
C GLU A 381 29.16 -6.71 -9.69
N GLN A 382 29.66 -5.75 -8.93
CA GLN A 382 29.83 -4.35 -9.30
C GLN A 382 31.33 -4.10 -9.44
N SER A 383 31.73 -3.47 -10.54
CA SER A 383 33.14 -3.14 -10.79
C SER A 383 33.69 -2.20 -9.71
N ALA A 384 35.01 -2.21 -9.55
CA ALA A 384 35.71 -1.28 -8.65
C ALA A 384 35.31 0.17 -8.94
N LEU A 385 35.09 0.94 -7.88
CA LEU A 385 34.71 2.35 -7.98
C LEU A 385 35.94 3.20 -8.34
N VAL A 386 36.18 3.34 -9.64
CA VAL A 386 37.29 4.14 -10.18
C VAL A 386 36.84 5.57 -10.45
N ALA A 387 37.68 6.54 -10.12
CA ALA A 387 37.46 7.94 -10.49
C ALA A 387 37.71 8.16 -12.00
N ASP A 388 36.90 9.01 -12.62
CA ASP A 388 37.12 9.47 -13.99
C ASP A 388 38.43 10.28 -14.05
N GLU A 389 39.32 9.95 -14.99
CA GLU A 389 40.63 10.61 -15.11
C GLU A 389 40.53 12.11 -15.43
N ALA A 390 39.46 12.55 -16.11
CA ALA A 390 39.26 13.93 -16.52
C ALA A 390 38.59 14.80 -15.46
N SER A 391 37.66 14.24 -14.67
CA SER A 391 36.91 14.99 -13.64
C SER A 391 37.30 14.67 -12.20
N SER A 392 38.05 13.58 -11.98
CA SER A 392 38.29 12.97 -10.66
C SER A 392 37.00 12.58 -9.91
N ALA A 393 35.84 12.68 -10.55
CA ALA A 393 34.54 12.33 -9.99
C ALA A 393 34.24 10.85 -10.26
N THR A 394 33.40 10.27 -9.42
CA THR A 394 32.81 8.95 -9.65
C THR A 394 31.33 9.10 -9.95
N TRP A 395 30.73 8.13 -10.66
CA TRP A 395 29.28 8.07 -10.81
C TRP A 395 28.56 8.10 -9.45
N MET A 396 29.19 7.54 -8.41
CA MET A 396 28.68 7.55 -7.04
C MET A 396 28.69 8.97 -6.43
N GLY A 397 29.74 9.76 -6.72
CA GLY A 397 29.82 11.17 -6.33
C GLY A 397 28.71 12.00 -6.97
N GLU A 398 28.46 11.83 -8.27
CA GLU A 398 27.38 12.48 -9.00
C GLU A 398 26.01 12.10 -8.44
N LEU A 399 25.79 10.81 -8.17
CA LEU A 399 24.54 10.32 -7.60
C LEU A 399 24.28 10.86 -6.18
N LEU A 400 25.32 10.97 -5.35
CA LEU A 400 25.22 11.60 -4.05
C LEU A 400 24.89 13.09 -4.16
N GLU A 401 25.51 13.79 -5.11
CA GLU A 401 25.23 15.21 -5.36
C GLU A 401 23.78 15.43 -5.78
N GLU A 402 23.26 14.60 -6.70
CA GLU A 402 21.85 14.62 -7.11
C GLU A 402 20.92 14.34 -5.93
N GLY A 403 21.19 13.28 -5.16
CA GLY A 403 20.38 12.90 -4.00
C GLY A 403 20.36 13.98 -2.91
N VAL A 404 21.52 14.56 -2.59
CA VAL A 404 21.63 15.63 -1.60
C VAL A 404 20.93 16.89 -2.07
N THR A 405 21.07 17.24 -3.35
CA THR A 405 20.36 18.37 -3.96
C THR A 405 18.84 18.16 -3.91
N ARG A 406 18.38 16.93 -4.13
CA ARG A 406 16.95 16.59 -4.04
C ARG A 406 16.41 16.75 -2.63
N ILE A 407 17.11 16.24 -1.62
CA ILE A 407 16.73 16.41 -0.21
C ILE A 407 16.74 17.89 0.17
N ALA A 408 17.77 18.62 -0.27
CA ALA A 408 17.93 20.03 0.01
C ALA A 408 16.83 20.89 -0.63
N SER A 409 16.21 20.44 -1.72
CA SER A 409 15.11 21.18 -2.35
C SER A 409 13.76 21.04 -1.65
N GLY A 410 13.62 20.11 -0.70
CA GLY A 410 12.38 19.86 0.03
C GLY A 410 11.23 19.30 -0.84
N ALA A 411 11.52 18.94 -2.10
CA ALA A 411 10.54 18.49 -3.07
C ALA A 411 10.76 17.01 -3.39
N PHE A 412 9.73 16.20 -3.17
CA PHE A 412 9.80 14.74 -3.25
C PHE A 412 8.76 14.20 -4.23
N PRO A 413 8.92 14.46 -5.55
CA PRO A 413 7.97 13.97 -6.53
C PRO A 413 8.00 12.42 -6.60
N PRO A 414 6.86 11.76 -6.81
CA PRO A 414 6.83 10.33 -7.06
C PRO A 414 7.40 10.00 -8.45
N ILE A 415 8.08 8.86 -8.55
CA ILE A 415 8.55 8.29 -9.82
C ILE A 415 7.81 6.96 -10.04
N VAL A 416 7.27 6.76 -11.24
CA VAL A 416 6.56 5.52 -11.60
C VAL A 416 7.58 4.49 -12.10
N ASN A 417 7.62 3.32 -11.45
CA ASN A 417 8.51 2.21 -11.77
C ASN A 417 7.93 0.88 -11.24
N ASP A 418 8.65 -0.22 -11.44
CA ASP A 418 8.22 -1.56 -11.01
C ASP A 418 8.03 -1.70 -9.49
N ALA A 419 8.69 -0.87 -8.68
CA ALA A 419 8.52 -0.87 -7.23
C ALA A 419 7.14 -0.32 -6.79
N CYS A 420 6.43 0.40 -7.66
CA CYS A 420 5.07 0.88 -7.37
C CYS A 420 4.11 -0.26 -7.03
N THR A 421 4.30 -1.46 -7.58
CA THR A 421 3.44 -2.63 -7.31
C THR A 421 3.44 -3.05 -5.85
N PHE A 422 4.53 -2.85 -5.13
CA PHE A 422 4.69 -3.29 -3.73
C PHE A 422 4.91 -2.12 -2.76
N CYS A 423 4.74 -0.88 -3.23
CA CYS A 423 4.93 0.30 -2.41
C CYS A 423 3.86 0.40 -1.32
N ASP A 424 4.29 0.60 -0.07
CA ASP A 424 3.39 0.77 1.09
C ASP A 424 2.57 2.08 1.03
N PHE A 425 3.02 3.05 0.21
CA PHE A 425 2.47 4.41 0.16
C PHE A 425 1.49 4.67 -0.98
N LYS A 426 0.92 3.63 -1.61
CA LYS A 426 -0.03 3.78 -2.74
C LYS A 426 -1.19 4.72 -2.41
N THR A 427 -1.82 4.56 -1.25
CA THR A 427 -2.98 5.40 -0.85
C THR A 427 -2.65 6.88 -0.66
N ALA A 428 -1.36 7.24 -0.54
CA ALA A 428 -0.88 8.61 -0.44
C ALA A 428 -0.18 9.09 -1.73
N CYS A 429 -0.08 8.23 -2.75
CA CYS A 429 0.67 8.52 -3.96
C CYS A 429 -0.25 9.05 -5.07
N PRO A 430 -0.05 10.29 -5.55
CA PRO A 430 -0.94 10.90 -6.53
C PRO A 430 -0.87 10.25 -7.92
N THR A 431 0.13 9.39 -8.18
CA THR A 431 0.29 8.67 -9.46
C THR A 431 -0.45 7.32 -9.49
N THR A 432 -1.05 6.90 -8.38
CA THR A 432 -1.79 5.63 -8.28
C THR A 432 -3.29 5.88 -8.18
N ASP A 433 -4.13 4.94 -8.62
CA ASP A 433 -5.58 5.11 -8.58
C ASP A 433 -6.11 5.23 -7.15
N GLU A 434 -5.51 4.50 -6.20
CA GLU A 434 -5.86 4.51 -4.79
C GLU A 434 -5.50 5.83 -4.09
N GLY A 435 -4.47 6.53 -4.57
CA GLY A 435 -4.00 7.81 -4.04
C GLY A 435 -4.44 9.03 -4.84
N LYS A 436 -5.24 8.85 -5.90
CA LYS A 436 -5.81 9.98 -6.65
C LYS A 436 -6.72 10.81 -5.75
N GLY A 437 -6.53 12.13 -5.81
CA GLY A 437 -7.40 13.08 -5.13
C GLY A 437 -8.85 12.88 -5.55
N VAL A 438 -9.75 12.73 -4.57
CA VAL A 438 -11.20 12.62 -4.79
C VAL A 438 -11.83 14.00 -5.07
N ILE A 439 -11.06 15.07 -4.91
CA ILE A 439 -11.46 16.45 -5.17
C ILE A 439 -10.58 16.98 -6.30
N ALA A 440 -11.21 17.35 -7.41
CA ALA A 440 -10.59 17.95 -8.58
C ALA A 440 -10.39 19.45 -8.41
#